data_AF-J5K6W0-F1
#
_entry.id   AF-J5K6W0-F1
#
_cell.length_a   1.000
_cell.length_b   1.000
_cell.length_c   1.000
_cell.angle_alpha   90.00
_cell.angle_beta   90.00
_cell.angle_gamma   90.00
#
_symmetry.space_group_name_H-M   'P 1'
#
loop_
_entity.id
_entity.type
_entity.pdbx_description
1 polymer ?
#
loop_
_entity_poly.entity_id
_entity_poly.type
_entity_poly.pdbx_seq_one_letter_code
_entity_poly.pdbx_strand_id
1 'polypeptide(L)'
;MSARYYIAISLICSLLGYGSPTNPLKQSIPAGQDDRSAALSNKFTTDKETAKKQFENTRAFVMKTCDIVFRRKSDINALPFFHTILVFLYYVAQHPRAIALIEDDFPWKRLVDVLNEAYPALLSKPRMANETFPRPLRNEPLCPLPEDYALRGFAFSKGYFPADWFSNEKLEDAEKMFKPPSLGDKRRQRLHWLGHQICSLGTWIKWNTGSSRYTTAEEGERRRQVSSTESPGGGKYPHCAAPADLRSRVSGGQTGSPAPSSSLRQPGVPATTSQQAPMTKMSRSDFDETMIDRLNCQFCRR
;
A
#
# COMPACT_ATOMS: atom_id res chain seq x y z
N MET A 1 6.18 3.25 -22.13
CA MET A 1 5.97 2.16 -21.16
C MET A 1 6.96 2.29 -20.02
N SER A 2 6.54 2.29 -18.75
CA SER A 2 7.51 2.30 -17.62
C SER A 2 7.83 0.86 -17.21
N ALA A 3 8.92 0.34 -17.79
CA ALA A 3 9.49 -0.99 -17.63
C ALA A 3 10.22 -1.21 -16.28
N ARG A 4 9.91 -0.41 -15.24
CA ARG A 4 10.72 -0.38 -13.99
C ARG A 4 10.55 -1.61 -13.11
N TYR A 5 9.49 -2.39 -13.30
CA TYR A 5 9.35 -3.69 -12.64
C TYR A 5 10.43 -4.68 -13.09
N TYR A 6 10.97 -4.59 -14.31
CA TYR A 6 12.09 -5.45 -14.74
C TYR A 6 13.36 -5.17 -13.91
N ILE A 7 13.61 -3.93 -13.52
CA ILE A 7 14.74 -3.61 -12.63
C ILE A 7 14.54 -4.33 -11.29
N ALA A 8 13.35 -4.22 -10.69
CA ALA A 8 13.05 -4.91 -9.44
C ALA A 8 13.19 -6.44 -9.56
N ILE A 9 12.65 -7.03 -10.63
CA ILE A 9 12.78 -8.47 -10.92
C ILE A 9 14.26 -8.86 -11.01
N SER A 10 15.07 -8.13 -11.78
CA SER A 10 16.49 -8.41 -11.91
C SER A 10 17.22 -8.36 -10.57
N LEU A 11 16.95 -7.34 -9.74
CA LEU A 11 17.52 -7.23 -8.39
C LEU A 11 17.13 -8.42 -7.49
N ILE A 12 15.86 -8.84 -7.54
CA ILE A 12 15.36 -9.99 -6.79
C ILE A 12 16.03 -11.29 -7.25
N CYS A 13 16.12 -11.50 -8.57
CA CYS A 13 16.80 -12.65 -9.15
C CYS A 13 18.28 -12.69 -8.74
N SER A 14 18.96 -11.55 -8.71
CA SER A 14 20.34 -11.46 -8.23
C SER A 14 20.44 -11.82 -6.73
N LEU A 15 19.53 -11.34 -5.87
CA LEU A 15 19.50 -11.73 -4.45
C LEU A 15 19.35 -13.24 -4.27
N LEU A 16 18.49 -13.87 -5.09
CA LEU A 16 18.27 -15.32 -5.11
C LEU A 16 19.38 -16.10 -5.84
N GLY A 17 20.43 -15.42 -6.31
CA GLY A 17 21.54 -16.03 -7.04
C GLY A 17 21.10 -16.75 -8.32
N TYR A 18 20.04 -16.26 -8.96
CA TYR A 18 19.39 -16.87 -10.13
C TYR A 18 19.03 -18.35 -9.92
N GLY A 19 18.70 -18.73 -8.68
CA GLY A 19 18.33 -20.11 -8.33
C GLY A 19 19.51 -21.02 -7.99
N SER A 20 20.73 -20.48 -7.87
CA SER A 20 21.89 -21.26 -7.42
C SER A 20 21.62 -21.94 -6.07
N PRO A 21 21.88 -23.26 -5.94
CA PRO A 21 21.63 -23.99 -4.70
C PRO A 21 22.60 -23.60 -3.58
N THR A 22 23.71 -22.92 -3.89
CA THR A 22 24.68 -22.44 -2.90
C THR A 22 24.40 -21.03 -2.40
N ASN A 23 23.40 -20.33 -2.98
CA ASN A 23 23.02 -18.99 -2.55
C ASN A 23 22.40 -19.02 -1.12
N PRO A 24 22.89 -18.19 -0.18
CA PRO A 24 22.41 -18.18 1.20
C PRO A 24 20.91 -17.92 1.34
N LEU A 25 20.36 -16.98 0.57
CA LEU A 25 18.94 -16.66 0.61
C LEU A 25 18.10 -17.82 0.07
N LYS A 26 18.50 -18.45 -1.04
CA LYS A 26 17.80 -19.64 -1.57
C LYS A 26 17.80 -20.79 -0.57
N GLN A 27 18.90 -21.01 0.15
CA GLN A 27 19.01 -22.05 1.20
C GLN A 27 18.16 -21.77 2.44
N SER A 28 17.86 -20.49 2.71
CA SER A 28 17.05 -20.07 3.86
C SER A 28 15.54 -20.26 3.66
N ILE A 29 15.12 -20.54 2.42
CA ILE A 29 13.73 -20.75 2.01
C ILE A 29 13.47 -22.26 1.92
N PRO A 30 12.39 -22.80 2.51
CA PRO A 30 12.03 -24.20 2.37
C PRO A 30 11.84 -24.59 0.90
N ALA A 31 12.44 -25.72 0.49
CA ALA A 31 12.22 -26.27 -0.84
C ALA A 31 10.74 -26.68 -1.02
N GLY A 32 10.15 -26.35 -2.15
CA GLY A 32 8.81 -26.82 -2.49
C GLY A 32 8.84 -28.30 -2.87
N GLN A 33 7.72 -29.02 -2.70
CA GLN A 33 7.60 -30.42 -3.16
C GLN A 33 7.90 -30.59 -4.67
N ASP A 34 7.71 -29.53 -5.46
CA ASP A 34 7.96 -29.49 -6.91
C ASP A 34 9.44 -29.32 -7.31
N ASP A 35 10.33 -28.97 -6.37
CA ASP A 35 11.76 -28.72 -6.66
C ASP A 35 12.56 -30.01 -6.94
N ARG A 36 11.93 -31.19 -6.77
CA ARG A 36 12.60 -32.50 -6.88
C ARG A 36 12.94 -32.90 -8.33
N SER A 37 12.35 -32.25 -9.34
CA SER A 37 12.49 -32.66 -10.75
C SER A 37 13.57 -31.89 -11.55
N ALA A 38 14.21 -30.87 -10.96
CA ALA A 38 15.16 -30.00 -11.67
C ALA A 38 16.60 -30.12 -11.15
N ALA A 39 16.99 -31.28 -10.62
CA ALA A 39 18.39 -31.57 -10.34
C ALA A 39 19.15 -31.84 -11.64
N LEU A 40 19.33 -30.80 -12.47
CA LEU A 40 20.46 -30.80 -13.41
C LEU A 40 21.73 -30.84 -12.57
N SER A 41 22.52 -31.88 -12.76
CA SER A 41 23.84 -32.05 -12.16
C SER A 41 24.76 -30.92 -12.64
N ASN A 42 24.74 -29.79 -11.94
CA ASN A 42 25.64 -28.68 -12.23
C ASN A 42 27.02 -29.00 -11.65
N LYS A 43 27.92 -29.42 -12.54
CA LYS A 43 29.38 -29.56 -12.32
C LYS A 43 30.09 -28.25 -11.89
N PHE A 44 29.37 -27.13 -11.80
CA PHE A 44 29.88 -25.80 -11.42
C PHE A 44 29.09 -25.23 -10.23
N THR A 45 29.17 -25.88 -9.07
CA THR A 45 28.66 -25.28 -7.84
C THR A 45 29.73 -24.33 -7.31
N THR A 46 29.45 -23.03 -7.31
CA THR A 46 30.28 -22.03 -6.63
C THR A 46 30.46 -22.44 -5.18
N ASP A 47 31.68 -22.42 -4.67
CA ASP A 47 31.95 -22.77 -3.29
C ASP A 47 31.16 -21.86 -2.32
N LYS A 48 30.90 -22.35 -1.11
CA LYS A 48 30.03 -21.68 -0.15
C LYS A 48 30.55 -20.30 0.28
N GLU A 49 31.86 -20.13 0.36
CA GLU A 49 32.47 -18.86 0.78
C GLU A 49 32.33 -17.80 -0.31
N THR A 50 32.63 -18.17 -1.56
CA THR A 50 32.40 -17.31 -2.72
C THR A 50 30.93 -16.96 -2.89
N ALA A 51 30.02 -17.94 -2.74
CA ALA A 51 28.57 -17.70 -2.83
C ALA A 51 28.08 -16.73 -1.74
N LYS A 52 28.60 -16.86 -0.51
CA LYS A 52 28.31 -15.92 0.58
C LYS A 52 28.79 -14.50 0.26
N LYS A 53 30.04 -14.34 -0.19
CA LYS A 53 30.60 -13.04 -0.55
C LYS A 53 29.84 -12.38 -1.72
N GLN A 54 29.46 -13.17 -2.72
CA GLN A 54 28.62 -12.71 -3.83
C GLN A 54 27.25 -12.24 -3.35
N PHE A 55 26.62 -12.99 -2.43
CA PHE A 55 25.36 -12.60 -1.83
C PHE A 55 25.48 -11.29 -1.03
N GLU A 56 26.51 -11.13 -0.19
CA GLU A 56 26.73 -9.91 0.60
C GLU A 56 26.91 -8.67 -0.29
N ASN A 57 27.73 -8.77 -1.34
CA ASN A 57 27.92 -7.69 -2.31
C ASN A 57 26.61 -7.35 -3.04
N THR A 58 25.88 -8.39 -3.46
CA THR A 58 24.59 -8.23 -4.15
C THR A 58 23.56 -7.60 -3.23
N ARG A 59 23.49 -8.03 -1.97
CA ARG A 59 22.60 -7.47 -0.95
C ARG A 59 22.86 -6.00 -0.77
N ALA A 60 24.11 -5.60 -0.53
CA ALA A 60 24.49 -4.20 -0.37
C ALA A 60 24.08 -3.35 -1.59
N PHE A 61 24.33 -3.85 -2.80
CA PHE A 61 23.93 -3.18 -4.04
C PHE A 61 22.41 -3.03 -4.17
N VAL A 62 21.65 -4.10 -3.90
CA VAL A 62 20.19 -4.13 -4.00
C VAL A 62 19.56 -3.21 -2.96
N MET A 63 20.01 -3.24 -1.70
CA MET A 63 19.48 -2.35 -0.66
C MET A 63 19.73 -0.88 -0.97
N LYS A 64 20.94 -0.55 -1.46
CA LYS A 64 21.27 0.80 -1.90
C LYS A 64 20.41 1.25 -3.08
N THR A 65 20.16 0.35 -4.03
CA THR A 65 19.26 0.63 -5.16
C THR A 65 17.82 0.87 -4.67
N CYS A 66 17.31 0.03 -3.77
CA CYS A 66 16.00 0.22 -3.14
C CYS A 66 15.91 1.57 -2.41
N ASP A 67 16.92 1.98 -1.62
CA ASP A 67 16.94 3.30 -0.98
C ASP A 67 16.81 4.44 -2.01
N ILE A 68 17.57 4.37 -3.10
CA ILE A 68 17.55 5.38 -4.16
C ILE A 68 16.19 5.43 -4.86
N VAL A 69 15.63 4.28 -5.26
CA VAL A 69 14.36 4.27 -6.00
C VAL A 69 13.19 4.65 -5.09
N PHE A 70 13.20 4.25 -3.81
CA PHE A 70 12.16 4.64 -2.84
C PHE A 70 12.13 6.14 -2.54
N ARG A 71 13.24 6.88 -2.73
CA ARG A 71 13.21 8.36 -2.66
C ARG A 71 12.30 8.97 -3.73
N ARG A 72 12.01 8.27 -4.82
CA ARG A 72 11.04 8.67 -5.86
C ARG A 72 9.60 8.38 -5.45
N LYS A 73 9.26 8.52 -4.17
CA LYS A 73 7.97 8.13 -3.57
C LYS A 73 6.73 8.74 -4.24
N SER A 74 6.84 9.96 -4.77
CA SER A 74 5.74 10.66 -5.46
C SER A 74 5.71 10.36 -6.98
N ASP A 75 6.65 9.57 -7.51
CA ASP A 75 6.69 9.20 -8.94
C ASP A 75 5.78 8.01 -9.23
N ILE A 76 4.66 8.26 -9.92
CA ILE A 76 3.72 7.22 -10.36
C ILE A 76 4.38 6.12 -11.20
N ASN A 77 5.45 6.43 -11.93
CA ASN A 77 6.17 5.47 -12.75
C ASN A 77 7.09 4.55 -11.93
N ALA A 78 7.34 4.85 -10.65
CA ALA A 78 8.09 4.00 -9.73
C ALA A 78 7.19 3.00 -8.98
N LEU A 79 5.87 3.19 -8.98
CA LEU A 79 4.91 2.28 -8.35
C LEU A 79 5.05 0.79 -8.78
N PRO A 80 5.28 0.44 -10.07
CA PRO A 80 5.51 -0.95 -10.45
C PRO A 80 6.74 -1.55 -9.75
N PHE A 81 7.83 -0.78 -9.64
CA PHE A 81 9.04 -1.21 -8.93
C PHE A 81 8.74 -1.44 -7.45
N PHE A 82 8.03 -0.50 -6.80
CA PHE A 82 7.65 -0.64 -5.40
C PHE A 82 6.80 -1.89 -5.18
N HIS A 83 5.79 -2.09 -6.01
CA HIS A 83 4.92 -3.27 -5.93
C HIS A 83 5.73 -4.56 -6.06
N THR A 84 6.59 -4.68 -7.07
CA THR A 84 7.44 -5.87 -7.27
C THR A 84 8.35 -6.15 -6.07
N ILE A 85 9.03 -5.14 -5.53
CA ILE A 85 9.87 -5.30 -4.32
C ILE A 85 9.04 -5.72 -3.12
N LEU A 86 7.83 -5.17 -2.93
CA LEU A 86 6.98 -5.50 -1.79
C LEU A 86 6.40 -6.91 -1.88
N VAL A 87 6.13 -7.42 -3.08
CA VAL A 87 5.72 -8.83 -3.26
C VAL A 87 6.84 -9.76 -2.80
N PHE A 88 8.08 -9.50 -3.22
CA PHE A 88 9.23 -10.27 -2.77
C PHE A 88 9.49 -10.11 -1.27
N LEU A 89 9.40 -8.89 -0.74
CA LEU A 89 9.59 -8.61 0.69
C LEU A 89 8.55 -9.34 1.54
N TYR A 90 7.29 -9.33 1.12
CA TYR A 90 6.21 -10.07 1.77
C TYR A 90 6.48 -11.58 1.77
N TYR A 91 7.01 -12.12 0.68
CA TYR A 91 7.40 -13.53 0.61
C TYR A 91 8.53 -13.87 1.59
N VAL A 92 9.64 -13.12 1.57
CA VAL A 92 10.77 -13.41 2.48
C VAL A 92 10.42 -13.14 3.93
N ALA A 93 9.54 -12.19 4.24
CA ALA A 93 9.03 -11.93 5.60
C ALA A 93 8.25 -13.13 6.19
N GLN A 94 7.69 -14.01 5.36
CA GLN A 94 7.06 -15.27 5.82
C GLN A 94 8.09 -16.34 6.21
N HIS A 95 9.38 -16.10 5.93
CA HIS A 95 10.46 -17.04 6.15
C HIS A 95 11.51 -16.41 7.10
N PRO A 96 11.45 -16.67 8.43
CA PRO A 96 12.30 -15.99 9.41
C PRO A 96 13.80 -16.07 9.12
N ARG A 97 14.29 -17.21 8.62
CA ARG A 97 15.71 -17.36 8.23
C ARG A 97 16.09 -16.51 7.01
N ALA A 98 15.14 -16.24 6.12
CA ALA A 98 15.37 -15.48 4.89
C ALA A 98 15.34 -13.97 5.16
N ILE A 99 14.33 -13.49 5.89
CA ILE A 99 14.21 -12.07 6.23
C ILE A 99 15.38 -11.60 7.12
N ALA A 100 15.87 -12.46 8.03
CA ALA A 100 17.06 -12.19 8.85
C ALA A 100 18.34 -11.90 8.02
N LEU A 101 18.41 -12.36 6.77
CA LEU A 101 19.54 -12.07 5.89
C LEU A 101 19.49 -10.67 5.27
N ILE A 102 18.34 -9.99 5.31
CA ILE A 102 18.13 -8.72 4.60
C ILE A 102 17.57 -7.60 5.49
N GLU A 103 16.94 -7.91 6.62
CA GLU A 103 16.16 -6.96 7.41
C GLU A 103 16.97 -5.81 7.98
N ASP A 104 18.21 -6.04 8.40
CA ASP A 104 19.06 -5.00 8.99
C ASP A 104 19.47 -3.92 7.98
N ASP A 105 19.70 -4.33 6.73
CA ASP A 105 20.15 -3.45 5.64
C ASP A 105 18.99 -2.88 4.82
N PHE A 106 17.77 -3.41 4.99
CA PHE A 106 16.62 -2.99 4.19
C PHE A 106 16.22 -1.54 4.56
N PRO A 107 15.95 -0.65 3.58
CA PRO A 107 15.66 0.76 3.84
C PRO A 107 14.22 0.99 4.35
N TRP A 108 13.88 0.45 5.53
CA TRP A 108 12.54 0.48 6.11
C TRP A 108 11.95 1.89 6.23
N LYS A 109 12.77 2.87 6.62
CA LYS A 109 12.34 4.28 6.69
C LYS A 109 11.86 4.80 5.33
N ARG A 110 12.56 4.45 4.24
CA ARG A 110 12.15 4.84 2.88
C ARG A 110 10.90 4.12 2.43
N LEU A 111 10.74 2.85 2.80
CA LEU A 111 9.51 2.12 2.54
C LEU A 111 8.32 2.80 3.25
N VAL A 112 8.48 3.18 4.52
CA VAL A 112 7.48 3.94 5.28
C VAL A 112 7.15 5.26 4.59
N ASP A 113 8.16 5.99 4.09
CA ASP A 113 7.95 7.22 3.32
C ASP A 113 7.11 6.96 2.05
N VAL A 114 7.40 5.89 1.30
CA VAL A 114 6.65 5.48 0.10
C VAL A 114 5.20 5.14 0.43
N LEU A 115 4.96 4.34 1.47
CA LEU A 115 3.62 3.95 1.88
C LEU A 115 2.81 5.18 2.34
N ASN A 116 3.41 6.06 3.14
CA ASN A 116 2.74 7.27 3.61
C ASN A 116 2.45 8.28 2.49
N GLU A 117 3.29 8.33 1.45
CA GLU A 117 3.07 9.15 0.25
C GLU A 117 1.95 8.57 -0.63
N ALA A 118 1.88 7.25 -0.74
CA ALA A 118 0.86 6.56 -1.54
C ALA A 118 -0.55 6.69 -0.95
N TYR A 119 -0.68 6.78 0.38
CA TYR A 119 -1.97 6.78 1.06
C TYR A 119 -2.92 7.92 0.65
N PRO A 120 -2.54 9.21 0.73
CA PRO A 120 -3.43 10.31 0.35
C PRO A 120 -3.77 10.33 -1.15
N ALA A 121 -3.01 9.61 -1.99
CA ALA A 121 -3.21 9.53 -3.43
C ALA A 121 -4.11 8.35 -3.87
N LEU A 122 -4.77 7.68 -2.92
CA LEU A 122 -5.79 6.67 -3.18
C LEU A 122 -7.12 7.31 -3.57
N LEU A 123 -7.79 6.75 -4.57
CA LEU A 123 -9.12 7.17 -5.00
C LEU A 123 -10.24 6.62 -4.11
N SER A 124 -9.94 5.59 -3.32
CA SER A 124 -10.88 4.98 -2.37
C SER A 124 -10.14 4.51 -1.12
N LYS A 125 -10.87 4.34 -0.02
CA LYS A 125 -10.30 3.83 1.23
C LYS A 125 -9.52 2.52 0.97
N PRO A 126 -8.30 2.38 1.51
CA PRO A 126 -7.50 1.21 1.20
C PRO A 126 -8.07 -0.03 1.86
N ARG A 127 -8.08 -1.13 1.11
CA ARG A 127 -8.63 -2.43 1.54
C ARG A 127 -7.58 -3.22 2.33
N MET A 128 -7.00 -2.60 3.36
CA MET A 128 -5.81 -3.11 4.08
C MET A 128 -6.13 -4.29 5.00
N ALA A 129 -7.28 -4.25 5.68
CA ALA A 129 -7.68 -5.23 6.68
C ALA A 129 -8.18 -6.55 6.09
N ASN A 130 -8.30 -6.65 4.76
CA ASN A 130 -8.72 -7.88 4.12
C ASN A 130 -7.58 -8.89 4.15
N GLU A 131 -7.82 -10.08 4.69
CA GLU A 131 -6.89 -11.22 4.58
C GLU A 131 -6.70 -11.66 3.12
N THR A 132 -7.66 -11.34 2.26
CA THR A 132 -7.65 -11.70 0.85
C THR A 132 -7.07 -10.61 -0.03
N PHE A 133 -6.34 -11.04 -1.07
CA PHE A 133 -5.75 -10.21 -2.10
C PHE A 133 -6.75 -9.17 -2.65
N PRO A 134 -6.39 -7.87 -2.74
CA PRO A 134 -7.35 -6.83 -3.08
C PRO A 134 -7.85 -7.00 -4.51
N ARG A 135 -9.14 -7.27 -4.69
CA ARG A 135 -9.76 -7.39 -6.01
C ARG A 135 -10.45 -6.10 -6.42
N PRO A 136 -10.71 -5.86 -7.71
CA PRO A 136 -11.69 -4.88 -8.17
C PRO A 136 -13.05 -5.09 -7.50
N LEU A 137 -13.95 -4.10 -7.59
CA LEU A 137 -15.32 -4.30 -7.13
C LEU A 137 -15.99 -5.43 -7.94
N ARG A 138 -17.00 -6.10 -7.35
CA ARG A 138 -17.63 -7.31 -7.93
C ARG A 138 -18.15 -7.13 -9.37
N ASN A 139 -18.45 -5.90 -9.77
CA ASN A 139 -18.97 -5.51 -11.07
C ASN A 139 -17.88 -5.06 -12.08
N GLU A 140 -16.61 -5.05 -11.70
CA GLU A 140 -15.49 -4.67 -12.55
C GLU A 140 -14.71 -5.91 -13.03
N PRO A 141 -14.22 -5.90 -14.28
CA PRO A 141 -13.43 -7.02 -14.80
C PRO A 141 -12.10 -7.17 -14.06
N LEU A 142 -11.62 -8.42 -13.94
CA LEU A 142 -10.25 -8.68 -13.52
C LEU A 142 -9.30 -8.05 -14.53
N CYS A 143 -8.38 -7.24 -14.02
CA CYS A 143 -7.42 -6.51 -14.84
C CYS A 143 -6.08 -6.53 -14.10
N PRO A 144 -5.32 -7.64 -14.27
CA PRO A 144 -3.96 -7.73 -13.76
C PRO A 144 -3.10 -6.60 -14.31
N LEU A 145 -2.16 -6.14 -13.49
CA LEU A 145 -1.18 -5.15 -13.89
C LEU A 145 -0.12 -5.79 -14.80
N PRO A 146 0.60 -5.02 -15.66
CA PRO A 146 1.69 -5.57 -16.45
C PRO A 146 2.74 -6.31 -15.62
N GLU A 147 3.08 -5.78 -14.45
CA GLU A 147 3.97 -6.43 -13.50
C GLU A 147 3.38 -7.69 -12.84
N ASP A 148 2.05 -7.84 -12.77
CA ASP A 148 1.43 -9.08 -12.29
C ASP A 148 1.74 -10.23 -13.25
N TYR A 149 1.62 -9.98 -14.55
CA TYR A 149 2.03 -10.94 -15.58
C TYR A 149 3.52 -11.22 -15.53
N ALA A 150 4.35 -10.19 -15.36
CA ALA A 150 5.81 -10.37 -15.27
C ALA A 150 6.22 -11.17 -14.02
N LEU A 151 5.46 -11.07 -12.93
CA LEU A 151 5.69 -11.83 -11.69
C LEU A 151 5.14 -13.25 -11.74
N ARG A 152 4.27 -13.58 -12.70
CA ARG A 152 3.68 -14.92 -12.82
C ARG A 152 4.78 -15.96 -13.09
N GLY A 153 4.78 -17.03 -12.30
CA GLY A 153 5.72 -18.15 -12.45
C GLY A 153 6.98 -18.06 -11.59
N PHE A 154 7.25 -16.92 -10.94
CA PHE A 154 8.30 -16.85 -9.93
C PHE A 154 7.92 -17.61 -8.66
N ALA A 155 8.88 -18.32 -8.06
CA ALA A 155 8.65 -19.06 -6.81
C ALA A 155 8.16 -18.15 -5.66
N PHE A 156 8.68 -16.92 -5.58
CA PHE A 156 8.32 -15.94 -4.55
C PHE A 156 6.95 -15.28 -4.76
N SER A 157 6.31 -15.48 -5.93
CA SER A 157 4.95 -15.00 -6.19
C SER A 157 3.91 -16.13 -6.12
N LYS A 158 4.34 -17.37 -5.87
CA LYS A 158 3.44 -18.52 -5.69
C LYS A 158 2.55 -18.29 -4.47
N GLY A 159 1.23 -18.36 -4.66
CA GLY A 159 0.24 -18.11 -3.61
C GLY A 159 -0.05 -16.63 -3.34
N TYR A 160 0.67 -15.69 -3.95
CA TYR A 160 0.35 -14.26 -3.85
C TYR A 160 -0.86 -13.88 -4.72
N PHE A 161 -0.91 -14.38 -5.96
CA PHE A 161 -2.04 -14.16 -6.86
C PHE A 161 -3.13 -15.23 -6.66
N PRO A 162 -4.41 -14.85 -6.63
CA PRO A 162 -5.50 -15.83 -6.69
C PRO A 162 -5.47 -16.66 -7.98
N ALA A 163 -5.96 -17.91 -7.92
CA ALA A 163 -5.88 -18.85 -9.04
C ALA A 163 -6.55 -18.36 -10.33
N ASP A 164 -7.68 -17.65 -10.20
CA ASP A 164 -8.47 -17.08 -11.29
C ASP A 164 -8.01 -15.66 -11.70
N TRP A 165 -6.95 -15.11 -11.07
CA TRP A 165 -6.52 -13.72 -11.29
C TRP A 165 -6.22 -13.41 -12.76
N PHE A 166 -5.66 -14.39 -13.48
CA PHE A 166 -5.25 -14.28 -14.87
C PHE A 166 -6.24 -14.91 -15.87
N SER A 167 -7.45 -15.27 -15.44
CA SER A 167 -8.43 -15.98 -16.28
C SER A 167 -9.23 -15.10 -17.23
N ASN A 168 -8.95 -13.79 -17.30
CA ASN A 168 -9.68 -12.89 -18.20
C ASN A 168 -9.12 -12.97 -19.62
N GLU A 169 -9.82 -13.71 -20.50
CA GLU A 169 -9.50 -13.87 -21.93
C GLU A 169 -9.69 -12.60 -22.76
N LYS A 170 -10.44 -11.59 -22.25
CA LYS A 170 -10.79 -10.37 -23.01
C LYS A 170 -9.70 -9.30 -23.03
N LEU A 171 -8.47 -9.62 -22.65
CA LEU A 171 -7.39 -8.65 -22.45
C LEU A 171 -6.55 -8.36 -23.71
N GLU A 172 -6.69 -9.14 -24.79
CA GLU A 172 -5.94 -8.91 -26.03
C GLU A 172 -6.22 -7.54 -26.67
N ASP A 173 -7.43 -6.97 -26.50
CA ASP A 173 -7.80 -5.70 -27.13
C ASP A 173 -7.48 -4.44 -26.31
N ALA A 174 -7.15 -4.57 -25.01
CA ALA A 174 -6.90 -3.43 -24.12
C ALA A 174 -5.43 -2.99 -24.08
N GLU A 175 -4.54 -3.70 -24.79
CA GLU A 175 -3.12 -3.40 -24.90
C GLU A 175 -2.85 -2.07 -25.65
N LYS A 176 -3.88 -1.53 -26.32
CA LYS A 176 -3.83 -0.24 -27.01
C LYS A 176 -4.11 0.93 -26.03
N MET A 177 -3.03 1.40 -25.42
CA MET A 177 -2.68 2.83 -25.51
C MET A 177 -3.50 3.84 -24.68
N PHE A 178 -3.63 3.64 -23.37
CA PHE A 178 -3.61 4.73 -22.38
C PHE A 178 -3.40 4.11 -21.00
N LYS A 179 -2.42 4.55 -20.21
CA LYS A 179 -2.37 4.17 -18.79
C LYS A 179 -3.37 5.08 -18.06
N PRO A 180 -4.59 4.64 -17.73
CA PRO A 180 -5.51 5.52 -17.03
C PRO A 180 -4.97 5.78 -15.62
N PRO A 181 -5.35 6.90 -14.98
CA PRO A 181 -5.08 7.16 -13.56
C PRO A 181 -5.43 5.96 -12.64
N SER A 182 -6.40 5.12 -13.06
CA SER A 182 -6.82 3.89 -12.38
C SER A 182 -5.69 2.87 -12.17
N LEU A 183 -4.67 2.83 -13.02
CA LEU A 183 -3.51 1.94 -12.81
C LEU A 183 -2.62 2.42 -11.66
N GLY A 184 -2.57 3.73 -11.41
CA GLY A 184 -1.88 4.30 -10.26
C GLY A 184 -2.58 3.90 -8.95
N ASP A 185 -3.91 4.05 -8.92
CA ASP A 185 -4.73 3.66 -7.77
C ASP A 185 -4.62 2.16 -7.46
N LYS A 186 -4.79 1.29 -8.47
CA LYS A 186 -4.63 -0.16 -8.30
C LYS A 186 -3.29 -0.53 -7.67
N ARG A 187 -2.19 0.09 -8.11
CA ARG A 187 -0.86 -0.13 -7.52
C ARG A 187 -0.83 0.33 -6.07
N ARG A 188 -1.30 1.54 -5.75
CA ARG A 188 -1.31 2.03 -4.37
C ARG A 188 -2.13 1.13 -3.45
N GLN A 189 -3.28 0.63 -3.90
CA GLN A 189 -4.07 -0.37 -3.17
C GLN A 189 -3.23 -1.64 -2.87
N ARG A 190 -2.45 -2.13 -3.85
CA ARG A 190 -1.51 -3.25 -3.65
C ARG A 190 -0.42 -2.94 -2.63
N LEU A 191 0.21 -1.76 -2.74
CA LEU A 191 1.26 -1.32 -1.81
C LEU A 191 0.73 -1.31 -0.37
N HIS A 192 -0.45 -0.76 -0.14
CA HIS A 192 -1.04 -0.67 1.20
C HIS A 192 -1.44 -2.03 1.77
N TRP A 193 -2.03 -2.89 0.94
CA TRP A 193 -2.33 -4.26 1.36
C TRP A 193 -1.06 -5.01 1.75
N LEU A 194 -0.03 -5.01 0.88
CA LEU A 194 1.27 -5.63 1.17
C LEU A 194 1.93 -5.03 2.42
N GLY A 195 1.92 -3.70 2.56
CA GLY A 195 2.46 -3.03 3.74
C GLY A 195 1.77 -3.47 5.04
N HIS A 196 0.45 -3.67 5.00
CA HIS A 196 -0.30 -4.17 6.14
C HIS A 196 0.01 -5.64 6.44
N GLN A 197 0.09 -6.51 5.42
CA GLN A 197 0.49 -7.90 5.61
C GLN A 197 1.91 -8.03 6.19
N ILE A 198 2.84 -7.18 5.77
CA ILE A 198 4.20 -7.14 6.34
C ILE A 198 4.18 -6.69 7.80
N CYS A 199 3.33 -5.71 8.17
CA CYS A 199 3.16 -5.31 9.58
C CYS A 199 2.69 -6.47 10.46
N SER A 200 1.90 -7.42 9.92
CA SER A 200 1.45 -8.59 10.70
C SER A 200 2.50 -9.70 10.83
N LEU A 201 3.56 -9.69 10.02
CA LEU A 201 4.60 -10.73 10.03
C LEU A 201 5.81 -10.40 10.90
N GLY A 202 6.04 -9.12 11.23
CA GLY A 202 7.18 -8.71 12.03
C GLY A 202 7.09 -7.28 12.54
N THR A 203 8.15 -6.81 13.20
CA THR A 203 8.15 -5.53 13.93
C THR A 203 8.76 -4.36 13.15
N TRP A 204 9.27 -4.59 11.93
CA TRP A 204 10.04 -3.62 11.14
C TRP A 204 9.28 -2.32 10.85
N ILE A 205 8.00 -2.46 10.52
CA ILE A 205 7.07 -1.36 10.27
C ILE A 205 5.76 -1.61 11.01
N LYS A 206 5.08 -0.54 11.40
CA LYS A 206 3.81 -0.59 12.13
C LYS A 206 2.82 0.38 11.52
N TRP A 207 1.56 -0.03 11.39
CA TRP A 207 0.44 0.84 11.05
C TRP A 207 -0.14 1.48 12.31
N ASN A 208 -0.23 2.81 12.34
CA ASN A 208 -0.92 3.55 13.39
C ASN A 208 -2.32 3.93 12.89
N THR A 209 -3.35 3.27 13.43
CA THR A 209 -4.76 3.49 13.09
C THR A 209 -5.22 4.92 13.42
N GLY A 210 -4.77 5.49 14.54
CA GLY A 210 -5.18 6.83 14.97
C GLY A 210 -4.68 7.94 14.04
N SER A 211 -3.43 7.86 13.58
CA SER A 211 -2.88 8.83 12.62
C SER A 211 -3.07 8.43 11.16
N SER A 212 -3.55 7.22 10.87
CA SER A 212 -3.57 6.61 9.53
C SER A 212 -2.21 6.71 8.81
N ARG A 213 -1.14 6.30 9.50
CA ARG A 213 0.23 6.37 8.98
C ARG A 213 1.06 5.16 9.37
N TYR A 214 2.01 4.80 8.52
CA TYR A 214 3.06 3.86 8.84
C TYR A 214 4.19 4.54 9.62
N THR A 215 4.82 3.79 10.50
CA THR A 215 6.02 4.18 11.27
C THR A 215 7.01 3.01 11.28
N THR A 216 8.30 3.30 11.45
CA THR A 216 9.29 2.25 11.71
C THR A 216 9.21 1.79 13.17
N ALA A 217 9.79 0.62 13.47
CA ALA A 217 9.89 0.11 14.84
C ALA A 217 10.39 1.16 15.84
N GLU A 218 11.53 1.78 15.52
CA GLU A 218 12.19 2.78 16.36
C GLU A 218 11.39 4.08 16.51
N GLU A 219 10.76 4.55 15.43
CA GLU A 219 9.98 5.79 15.47
C GLU A 219 8.70 5.62 16.29
N GLY A 220 8.05 4.46 16.18
CA GLY A 220 6.88 4.13 16.98
C GLY A 220 7.17 4.11 18.49
N GLU A 221 8.34 3.62 18.90
CA GLU A 221 8.77 3.60 20.30
C GLU A 221 9.06 5.00 20.84
N ARG A 222 9.82 5.82 20.09
CA ARG A 222 10.07 7.23 20.48
C ARG A 222 8.76 8.00 20.65
N ARG A 223 7.79 7.82 19.75
CA ARG A 223 6.50 8.54 19.83
C ARG A 223 5.65 8.11 21.03
N ARG A 224 5.68 6.83 21.42
CA ARG A 224 5.03 6.34 22.64
C ARG A 224 5.70 6.88 23.91
N GLN A 225 7.02 7.00 23.92
CA GLN A 225 7.75 7.58 25.05
C GLN A 225 7.46 9.08 25.20
N VAL A 226 7.40 9.83 24.10
CA VAL A 226 7.01 11.25 24.11
C VAL A 226 5.57 11.43 24.60
N SER A 227 4.60 10.64 24.12
CA SER A 227 3.21 10.72 24.61
C SER A 227 3.05 10.29 26.07
N SER A 228 3.97 9.47 26.61
CA SER A 228 3.96 9.03 28.01
C SER A 228 4.68 10.01 28.94
N THR A 229 5.51 10.90 28.40
CA THR A 229 6.23 11.95 29.15
C THR A 229 5.52 13.30 29.13
N GLU A 230 4.55 13.50 28.22
CA GLU A 230 3.64 14.67 28.19
C GLU A 230 2.45 14.58 29.17
N SER A 231 2.61 13.87 30.29
CA SER A 231 1.73 14.06 31.44
C SER A 231 2.54 14.16 32.71
N PRO A 232 2.70 15.40 33.21
CA PRO A 232 2.38 15.66 34.59
C PRO A 232 1.64 16.99 34.79
N GLY A 233 0.54 16.91 35.54
CA GLY A 233 0.30 17.80 36.67
C GLY A 233 -0.24 19.20 36.37
N GLY A 234 -1.38 19.51 36.99
CA GLY A 234 -1.97 20.84 37.00
C GLY A 234 -0.96 21.91 37.41
N GLY A 235 -0.59 22.76 36.45
CA GLY A 235 0.05 24.03 36.73
C GLY A 235 -0.96 24.96 37.40
N LYS A 236 -0.75 25.22 38.69
CA LYS A 236 -1.34 26.37 39.37
C LYS A 236 -0.97 27.62 38.58
N TYR A 237 -1.97 28.26 37.98
CA TYR A 237 -1.83 29.62 37.46
C TYR A 237 -1.33 30.54 38.59
N PRO A 238 -0.25 31.30 38.42
CA PRO A 238 0.04 32.40 39.31
C PRO A 238 -1.06 33.44 39.18
N HIS A 239 -1.59 33.83 40.33
CA HIS A 239 -2.64 34.81 40.52
C HIS A 239 -2.19 36.18 39.97
N CYS A 240 -2.55 36.52 38.74
CA CYS A 240 -2.49 37.91 38.28
C CYS A 240 -3.63 38.69 38.94
N ALA A 241 -3.27 39.61 39.83
CA ALA A 241 -4.18 40.56 40.44
C ALA A 241 -4.88 41.39 39.35
N ALA A 242 -6.21 41.34 39.33
CA ALA A 242 -7.03 42.28 38.58
C ALA A 242 -7.14 43.60 39.37
N PRO A 243 -7.06 44.77 38.72
CA PRO A 243 -7.53 46.01 39.32
C PRO A 243 -9.05 46.13 39.20
N ALA A 244 -9.60 46.82 40.19
CA ALA A 244 -11.02 46.99 40.46
C ALA A 244 -11.80 47.77 39.39
N ASP A 245 -13.09 47.41 39.31
CA ASP A 245 -14.27 48.24 39.08
C ASP A 245 -14.30 49.28 37.95
N LEU A 246 -15.20 49.03 36.98
CA LEU A 246 -16.25 50.01 36.70
C LEU A 246 -17.57 49.33 36.30
N ARG A 247 -18.61 49.67 37.07
CA ARG A 247 -20.02 49.32 36.89
C ARG A 247 -20.56 49.76 35.53
N SER A 248 -21.44 48.95 34.94
CA SER A 248 -22.80 49.42 34.61
C SER A 248 -23.80 48.27 34.56
N ARG A 249 -24.80 48.38 35.44
CA ARG A 249 -26.07 47.64 35.47
C ARG A 249 -26.86 47.85 34.17
N VAL A 250 -27.61 46.84 33.72
CA VAL A 250 -29.08 46.84 33.69
C VAL A 250 -29.58 45.39 33.69
N SER A 251 -30.59 45.14 34.52
CA SER A 251 -31.27 43.87 34.79
C SER A 251 -32.57 43.72 34.00
N GLY A 252 -33.05 42.47 33.93
CA GLY A 252 -34.45 42.08 33.66
C GLY A 252 -34.46 40.86 32.74
N GLY A 253 -34.68 39.62 33.22
CA GLY A 253 -35.98 39.08 33.69
C GLY A 253 -36.83 38.75 32.46
N GLN A 254 -37.32 37.55 32.17
CA GLN A 254 -37.96 36.55 33.03
C GLN A 254 -38.21 35.25 32.24
N THR A 255 -38.18 34.13 32.97
CA THR A 255 -39.02 32.91 32.90
C THR A 255 -39.89 32.58 31.67
N GLY A 256 -39.85 31.32 31.22
CA GLY A 256 -40.98 30.70 30.50
C GLY A 256 -40.65 29.39 29.74
N SER A 257 -40.96 28.25 30.35
CA SER A 257 -41.35 26.98 29.69
C SER A 257 -42.67 26.57 30.38
N PRO A 258 -43.63 25.87 29.72
CA PRO A 258 -43.41 24.53 29.16
C PRO A 258 -44.30 24.03 27.99
N ALA A 259 -43.82 22.98 27.31
CA ALA A 259 -44.53 21.77 26.83
C ALA A 259 -45.61 21.89 25.69
N PRO A 260 -46.25 20.79 25.24
CA PRO A 260 -45.67 19.80 24.29
C PRO A 260 -46.63 19.39 23.14
N SER A 261 -46.19 18.40 22.34
CA SER A 261 -47.00 17.43 21.57
C SER A 261 -47.46 17.81 20.15
N SER A 262 -47.06 17.00 19.16
CA SER A 262 -47.99 16.07 18.49
C SER A 262 -47.30 15.30 17.36
N SER A 263 -47.31 13.96 17.50
CA SER A 263 -47.17 12.98 16.42
C SER A 263 -48.32 13.11 15.42
N LEU A 264 -48.04 12.92 14.12
CA LEU A 264 -48.97 12.38 13.12
C LEU A 264 -48.15 11.97 11.88
N ARG A 265 -47.94 10.65 11.73
CA ARG A 265 -48.49 9.78 10.67
C ARG A 265 -47.91 10.00 9.27
N GLN A 266 -47.08 9.04 8.87
CA GLN A 266 -46.98 8.59 7.48
C GLN A 266 -48.36 8.11 6.98
N PRO A 267 -48.57 8.18 5.66
CA PRO A 267 -49.15 7.03 4.98
C PRO A 267 -48.43 6.68 3.67
N GLY A 268 -48.25 5.37 3.47
CA GLY A 268 -48.71 4.71 2.27
C GLY A 268 -47.78 4.74 1.05
N VAL A 269 -46.97 3.69 0.94
CA VAL A 269 -46.53 3.13 -0.35
C VAL A 269 -47.74 2.56 -1.09
N PRO A 270 -47.85 2.77 -2.41
CA PRO A 270 -48.38 1.75 -3.30
C PRO A 270 -47.28 1.22 -4.22
N ALA A 271 -47.23 -0.10 -4.31
CA ALA A 271 -46.44 -0.83 -5.27
C ALA A 271 -46.92 -0.53 -6.70
N THR A 272 -45.97 -0.37 -7.63
CA THR A 272 -46.24 -0.52 -9.07
C THR A 272 -45.19 -1.43 -9.71
N THR A 273 -45.75 -2.40 -10.40
CA THR A 273 -45.18 -3.49 -11.18
C THR A 273 -44.29 -3.00 -12.33
N SER A 274 -43.30 -3.83 -12.66
CA SER A 274 -42.45 -3.86 -13.86
C SER A 274 -42.97 -3.10 -15.07
N GLN A 275 -42.15 -2.17 -15.59
CA GLN A 275 -42.00 -1.97 -17.03
C GLN A 275 -40.52 -1.73 -17.36
N GLN A 276 -39.98 -2.66 -18.16
CA GLN A 276 -38.67 -2.60 -18.77
C GLN A 276 -38.81 -1.79 -20.06
N ALA A 277 -38.17 -0.62 -20.12
CA ALA A 277 -38.12 0.22 -21.31
C ALA A 277 -36.73 0.16 -21.96
N PRO A 278 -36.63 0.27 -23.29
CA PRO A 278 -35.50 -0.20 -24.08
C PRO A 278 -34.32 0.77 -24.07
N MET A 279 -33.10 0.21 -24.21
CA MET A 279 -31.87 0.98 -24.34
C MET A 279 -31.84 1.78 -25.64
N THR A 280 -31.86 3.11 -25.51
CA THR A 280 -31.45 4.03 -26.57
C THR A 280 -29.94 4.28 -26.46
N LYS A 281 -29.21 3.99 -27.54
CA LYS A 281 -27.77 4.27 -27.66
C LYS A 281 -27.55 5.79 -27.60
N MET A 282 -26.87 6.30 -26.57
CA MET A 282 -26.31 7.64 -26.59
C MET A 282 -24.95 7.64 -27.30
N SER A 283 -24.89 8.52 -28.31
CA SER A 283 -23.71 8.87 -29.10
C SER A 283 -22.59 9.44 -28.22
N ARG A 284 -21.36 9.18 -28.64
CA ARG A 284 -20.11 9.56 -27.97
C ARG A 284 -19.68 10.95 -28.46
N SER A 285 -20.04 11.98 -27.72
CA SER A 285 -19.44 13.32 -27.78
C SER A 285 -19.77 14.03 -26.46
N ASP A 286 -18.91 14.94 -26.03
CA ASP A 286 -18.93 15.66 -24.76
C ASP A 286 -18.33 14.89 -23.56
N PHE A 287 -17.07 14.48 -23.70
CA PHE A 287 -16.16 14.42 -22.55
C PHE A 287 -15.48 15.78 -22.43
N ASP A 288 -15.78 16.49 -21.35
CA ASP A 288 -15.32 17.83 -21.02
C ASP A 288 -13.79 17.84 -20.75
N GLU A 289 -13.01 18.29 -21.75
CA GLU A 289 -11.54 18.43 -21.67
C GLU A 289 -11.10 19.35 -20.52
N THR A 290 -11.97 20.21 -19.99
CA THR A 290 -11.62 21.19 -18.95
C THR A 290 -11.42 20.56 -17.57
N MET A 291 -11.85 19.31 -17.35
CA MET A 291 -11.66 18.59 -16.08
C MET A 291 -10.25 18.00 -15.94
N ILE A 292 -9.60 17.66 -17.06
CA ILE A 292 -8.24 17.08 -17.07
C ILE A 292 -7.19 18.16 -16.76
N ASP A 293 -7.38 19.38 -17.25
CA ASP A 293 -6.46 20.49 -16.97
C ASP A 293 -6.49 20.96 -15.51
N ARG A 294 -7.63 20.81 -14.83
CA ARG A 294 -7.73 21.11 -13.39
C ARG A 294 -6.95 20.11 -12.52
N LEU A 295 -6.84 18.86 -12.95
CA LEU A 295 -6.05 17.84 -12.24
C LEU A 295 -4.54 18.01 -12.48
N ASN A 296 -4.13 18.44 -13.67
CA ASN A 296 -2.71 18.64 -13.98
C ASN A 296 -2.13 19.93 -13.36
N CYS A 297 -2.90 21.00 -13.21
CA CYS A 297 -2.40 22.25 -12.61
C CYS A 297 -2.11 22.18 -11.11
N GLN A 298 -2.69 21.23 -10.36
CA GLN A 298 -2.40 21.07 -8.92
C GLN A 298 -1.09 20.35 -8.62
N PHE A 299 -0.50 19.62 -9.58
CA PHE A 299 0.74 18.85 -9.36
C PHE A 299 2.03 19.65 -9.62
N CYS A 300 1.96 20.88 -10.14
CA CYS A 300 3.14 21.71 -10.43
C CYS A 300 3.43 22.82 -9.38
N ARG A 301 2.67 22.87 -8.28
CA ARG A 301 2.97 23.79 -7.16
C ARG A 301 3.01 23.04 -5.84
N ARG A 302 4.15 22.42 -5.53
CA ARG A 302 4.76 22.28 -4.20
C ARG A 302 6.05 21.48 -4.27
#